data_AF-A0A800A711-F1
#
_entry.id   AF-A0A800A711-F1
#
_cell.length_a   1.000
_cell.length_b   1.000
_cell.length_c   1.000
_cell.angle_alpha   90.00
_cell.angle_beta   90.00
_cell.angle_gamma   90.00
#
_symmetry.space_group_name_H-M   'P 1'
#
loop_
_entity.id
_entity.type
_entity.pdbx_description
1 polymer ?
#
loop_
_entity_poly.entity_id
_entity_poly.type
_entity_poly.pdbx_seq_one_letter_code
_entity_poly.pdbx_strand_id
1 'polypeptide(L)'
;MEMNTSASTKPTVVAVTAPWCGECRAMDPSLEQAAATYGASVALVRVDVSVDPDTVETLGVKGTPTLIGLADGEEVFRHTGRLRLEELENLFAALSDGKTPRAHSRTDLVIRVSAGAALTTIGLVTGPSWTMVIIGGAVLAFGLAPLLKWG
;
A
#
# COMPACT_ATOMS: atom_id res chain seq x y z
N MET A 1 -23.93 -13.52 18.11
CA MET A 1 -23.74 -12.07 18.32
C MET A 1 -22.37 -11.90 18.92
N GLU A 2 -21.35 -11.77 18.08
CA GLU A 2 -20.02 -11.37 18.51
C GLU A 2 -19.83 -9.93 18.04
N MET A 3 -19.81 -9.03 19.02
CA MET A 3 -19.60 -7.60 18.85
C MET A 3 -18.12 -7.35 19.11
N ASN A 4 -17.31 -7.30 18.05
CA ASN A 4 -15.95 -6.77 18.11
C ASN A 4 -16.03 -5.25 17.90
N THR A 5 -16.33 -4.53 18.98
CA THR A 5 -16.11 -3.09 19.06
C THR A 5 -14.61 -2.79 19.07
N SER A 6 -13.96 -2.89 17.91
CA SER A 6 -12.78 -2.09 17.63
C SER A 6 -13.28 -0.64 17.55
N ALA A 7 -12.70 0.27 18.33
CA ALA A 7 -13.03 1.69 18.24
C ALA A 7 -12.92 2.10 16.76
N SER A 8 -14.06 2.42 16.13
CA SER A 8 -14.17 2.76 14.71
C SER A 8 -13.39 4.04 14.45
N THR A 9 -12.07 3.91 14.38
CA THR A 9 -11.15 5.02 14.16
C THR A 9 -11.18 5.25 12.68
N LYS A 10 -11.75 6.39 12.30
CA LYS A 10 -11.87 6.79 10.91
C LYS A 10 -10.49 6.67 10.23
N PRO A 11 -10.37 5.95 9.11
CA PRO A 11 -9.10 5.83 8.41
C PRO A 11 -8.60 7.23 8.05
N THR A 12 -7.29 7.44 8.15
CA THR A 12 -6.67 8.76 8.06
C THR A 12 -5.53 8.74 7.05
N VAL A 13 -5.56 9.66 6.10
CA VAL A 13 -4.44 9.97 5.22
C VAL A 13 -3.65 11.11 5.85
N VAL A 14 -2.37 10.86 6.15
CA VAL A 14 -1.43 11.87 6.61
C VAL A 14 -0.56 12.30 5.43
N ALA A 15 -0.65 13.56 5.05
CA ALA A 15 0.16 14.17 4.01
C ALA A 15 1.26 15.04 4.62
N VAL A 16 2.50 14.57 4.52
CA VAL A 16 3.67 15.31 4.97
C VAL A 16 4.16 16.21 3.84
N THR A 17 4.08 17.52 4.05
CA THR A 17 4.34 18.56 3.06
C THR A 17 5.36 19.58 3.56
N ALA A 18 5.79 20.46 2.66
CA ALA A 18 6.63 21.60 3.00
C ALA A 18 6.23 22.81 2.15
N PRO A 19 6.30 24.05 2.68
CA PRO A 19 5.86 25.25 1.97
C PRO A 19 6.78 25.60 0.79
N TRP A 20 8.05 25.17 0.86
CA TRP A 20 9.06 25.35 -0.18
C TRP A 20 9.08 24.21 -1.22
N CYS A 21 8.27 23.16 -1.04
CA CYS A 21 8.22 22.00 -1.92
C CYS A 21 7.33 22.27 -3.15
N GLY A 22 7.94 22.37 -4.33
CA GLY A 22 7.22 22.62 -5.60
C GLY A 22 6.24 21.51 -5.97
N GLU A 23 6.63 20.25 -5.76
CA GLU A 23 5.77 19.09 -6.04
C GLU A 23 4.57 18.99 -5.12
N CYS A 24 4.73 19.40 -3.85
CA CYS A 24 3.67 19.44 -2.86
C CYS A 24 2.57 20.42 -3.30
N ARG A 25 2.95 21.65 -3.70
CA ARG A 25 2.01 22.65 -4.22
C ARG A 25 1.27 22.17 -5.48
N ALA A 26 1.92 21.38 -6.32
CA ALA A 26 1.27 20.80 -7.50
C ALA A 26 0.28 19.67 -7.15
N MET A 27 0.48 18.98 -6.02
CA MET A 27 -0.37 17.90 -5.53
C MET A 27 -1.60 18.42 -4.77
N ASP A 28 -1.45 19.54 -4.04
CA ASP A 28 -2.48 20.14 -3.19
C ASP A 28 -3.89 20.20 -3.81
N PRO A 29 -4.11 20.69 -5.05
CA PRO A 29 -5.45 20.75 -5.61
C PRO A 29 -6.08 19.36 -5.84
N SER A 30 -5.26 18.36 -6.20
CA SER A 30 -5.74 16.99 -6.37
C SER A 30 -6.07 16.35 -5.02
N LEU A 31 -5.26 16.64 -4.00
CA LEU A 31 -5.46 16.15 -2.64
C LEU A 31 -6.73 16.75 -2.00
N GLU A 32 -7.00 18.04 -2.23
CA GLU A 32 -8.23 18.69 -1.79
C GLU A 32 -9.47 18.13 -2.48
N GLN A 33 -9.38 17.84 -3.78
CA GLN A 33 -10.48 17.24 -4.51
C GLN A 33 -10.81 15.83 -4.00
N ALA A 34 -9.79 14.98 -3.78
CA ALA A 34 -10.00 13.66 -3.17
C ALA A 34 -10.58 13.78 -1.75
N ALA A 35 -10.05 14.70 -0.93
CA ALA A 35 -10.57 14.92 0.42
C ALA A 35 -12.00 15.46 0.44
N ALA A 36 -12.40 16.27 -0.54
CA ALA A 36 -13.78 16.74 -0.66
C ALA A 36 -14.74 15.59 -0.97
N THR A 37 -14.34 14.66 -1.84
CA THR A 37 -15.15 13.49 -2.23
C THR A 37 -15.28 12.47 -1.10
N TYR A 38 -14.19 12.17 -0.40
CA TYR A 38 -14.12 11.07 0.58
C TYR A 38 -14.06 11.53 2.04
N GLY A 39 -14.11 12.84 2.30
CA GLY A 39 -13.91 13.45 3.63
C GLY A 39 -14.92 13.02 4.69
N ALA A 40 -16.06 12.45 4.30
CA ALA A 40 -17.01 11.83 5.24
C ALA A 40 -16.46 10.52 5.83
N SER A 41 -15.77 9.72 5.02
CA SER A 41 -15.30 8.36 5.36
C SER A 41 -13.82 8.29 5.71
N VAL A 42 -13.00 9.20 5.17
CA VAL A 42 -11.54 9.24 5.38
C VAL A 42 -11.14 10.62 5.88
N ALA A 43 -10.33 10.69 6.93
CA ALA A 43 -9.76 11.94 7.42
C ALA A 43 -8.50 12.29 6.63
N LEU A 44 -8.30 13.56 6.29
CA LEU A 44 -7.03 14.06 5.75
C LEU A 44 -6.35 14.94 6.80
N VAL A 45 -5.13 14.59 7.17
CA VAL A 45 -4.26 15.36 8.06
C VAL A 45 -3.06 15.84 7.26
N ARG A 46 -2.74 17.13 7.33
CA ARG A 46 -1.53 17.69 6.72
C ARG A 46 -0.52 17.98 7.81
N VAL A 47 0.73 17.56 7.60
CA VAL A 47 1.84 17.80 8.52
C VAL A 47 2.91 18.57 7.76
N ASP A 48 3.18 19.80 8.19
CA ASP A 48 4.25 20.62 7.61
C ASP A 48 5.56 20.34 8.35
N VAL A 49 6.57 19.89 7.61
CA VAL A 49 7.92 19.63 8.15
C VAL A 49 8.59 20.84 8.80
N SER A 50 8.15 22.05 8.44
CA SER A 50 8.67 23.32 8.97
C SER A 50 8.04 23.70 10.31
N VAL A 51 6.85 23.16 10.60
CA VAL A 51 6.07 23.46 11.79
C VAL A 51 6.28 22.40 12.86
N ASP A 52 6.34 21.13 12.45
CA ASP A 52 6.45 19.99 13.38
C ASP A 52 7.48 18.95 12.88
N PRO A 53 8.78 19.25 13.02
CA PRO A 53 9.84 18.35 12.59
C PRO A 53 9.92 17.06 13.43
N ASP A 54 9.55 17.12 14.72
CA ASP A 54 9.63 15.98 15.64
C ASP A 54 8.61 14.88 15.26
N THR A 55 7.39 15.28 14.87
CA THR A 55 6.39 14.34 14.35
C THR A 55 6.86 13.70 13.04
N VAL A 56 7.51 14.48 12.17
CA VAL A 56 8.01 13.98 10.87
C VAL A 56 9.13 12.97 11.04
N GLU A 57 10.03 13.20 12.00
CA GLU A 57 11.09 12.25 12.38
C GLU A 57 10.49 10.97 12.96
N THR A 58 9.50 11.10 13.85
CA THR A 58 8.77 9.95 14.44
C THR A 58 8.05 9.12 13.37
N LEU A 59 7.50 9.76 12.34
CA LEU A 59 6.88 9.11 11.18
C LEU A 59 7.91 8.51 10.19
N GLY A 60 9.21 8.69 10.44
CA GLY A 60 10.30 8.17 9.62
C GLY A 60 10.32 8.74 8.19
N VAL A 61 9.77 9.93 7.97
CA VAL A 61 9.69 10.54 6.65
C VAL A 61 11.03 11.16 6.26
N LYS A 62 11.60 10.71 5.14
CA LYS A 62 12.91 11.16 4.63
C LYS A 62 12.82 12.20 3.51
N GLY A 63 11.61 12.53 3.06
CA GLY A 63 11.39 13.47 1.97
C GLY A 63 9.92 13.84 1.80
N THR A 64 9.69 15.02 1.24
CA THR A 64 8.34 15.54 0.92
C THR A 64 8.15 15.61 -0.60
N PRO A 65 6.95 15.36 -1.12
CA PRO A 65 5.75 14.95 -0.39
C PRO A 65 5.80 13.47 0.03
N THR A 66 5.27 13.14 1.20
CA THR A 66 5.02 11.73 1.61
C THR A 66 3.59 11.60 2.10
N LEU A 67 2.91 10.56 1.62
CA LEU A 67 1.54 10.20 1.99
C LEU A 67 1.57 8.90 2.79
N ILE A 68 0.92 8.90 3.94
CA ILE A 68 0.79 7.75 4.84
C ILE A 68 -0.70 7.49 5.05
N GLY A 69 -1.17 6.29 4.76
CA GLY A 69 -2.53 5.85 5.06
C GLY A 69 -2.55 5.05 6.34
N LEU A 70 -3.38 5.48 7.30
CA LEU A 70 -3.60 4.84 8.59
C LEU A 70 -5.00 4.23 8.62
N ALA A 71 -5.13 2.98 9.02
CA ALA A 71 -6.40 2.33 9.33
C ALA A 71 -6.25 1.59 10.66
N ASP A 72 -7.21 1.76 11.57
CA ASP A 72 -7.17 1.17 12.92
C ASP A 72 -5.88 1.47 13.72
N GLY A 73 -5.24 2.62 13.43
CA GLY A 73 -3.99 3.03 14.07
C GLY A 73 -2.72 2.41 13.47
N GLU A 74 -2.85 1.55 12.46
CA GLU A 74 -1.72 0.94 11.75
C GLU A 74 -1.49 1.60 10.38
N GLU A 75 -0.23 1.69 9.98
CA GLU A 75 0.14 2.13 8.64
C GLU A 75 -0.16 1.04 7.60
N VAL A 76 -1.11 1.33 6.72
CA VAL A 76 -1.55 0.41 5.66
C VAL A 76 -1.06 0.83 4.28
N PHE A 77 -0.58 2.07 4.15
CA PHE A 77 -0.07 2.62 2.90
C PHE A 77 1.02 3.65 3.18
N ARG A 78 2.05 3.65 2.33
CA ARG A 78 3.06 4.71 2.28
C ARG A 78 3.51 4.94 0.85
N HIS A 79 3.56 6.19 0.45
CA HIS A 79 4.11 6.62 -0.82
C HIS A 79 4.90 7.91 -0.65
N THR A 80 6.11 7.95 -1.18
CA THR A 80 6.95 9.15 -1.23
C THR A 80 7.02 9.62 -2.67
N GLY A 81 6.69 10.89 -2.89
CA GLY A 81 6.52 11.49 -4.21
C GLY A 81 5.10 11.96 -4.44
N ARG A 82 4.92 12.73 -5.52
CA ARG A 82 3.62 13.28 -5.90
C ARG A 82 2.74 12.18 -6.51
N LEU A 83 1.53 12.04 -5.98
CA LEU A 83 0.46 11.28 -6.61
C LEU A 83 -0.42 12.18 -7.48
N ARG A 84 -0.96 11.61 -8.56
CA ARG A 84 -2.01 12.25 -9.35
C ARG A 84 -3.38 12.05 -8.70
N LEU A 85 -4.38 12.79 -9.19
CA LEU A 85 -5.76 12.70 -8.71
C LEU A 85 -6.27 11.26 -8.71
N GLU A 86 -6.08 10.50 -9.79
CA GLU A 86 -6.63 9.14 -9.88
C GLU A 86 -6.02 8.21 -8.83
N GLU A 87 -4.74 8.40 -8.51
CA GLU A 87 -4.04 7.61 -7.48
C GLU A 87 -4.51 8.00 -6.08
N LEU A 88 -4.75 9.29 -5.84
CA LEU A 88 -5.32 9.79 -4.60
C LEU A 88 -6.76 9.28 -4.41
N GLU A 89 -7.60 9.34 -5.45
CA GLU A 89 -8.96 8.79 -5.38
C GLU A 89 -8.96 7.31 -5.08
N ASN A 90 -8.07 6.53 -5.72
CA ASN A 90 -7.92 5.11 -5.43
C ASN A 90 -7.45 4.84 -3.99
N LEU A 91 -6.54 5.66 -3.46
CA LEU A 91 -6.09 5.56 -2.07
C LEU A 91 -7.25 5.83 -1.10
N PHE A 92 -7.98 6.94 -1.29
CA PHE A 92 -9.09 7.31 -0.43
C PHE A 92 -10.25 6.31 -0.54
N ALA A 93 -10.57 5.81 -1.75
CA ALA A 93 -11.58 4.78 -1.96
C ALA A 93 -11.20 3.45 -1.29
N ALA A 94 -9.93 3.03 -1.40
CA ALA A 94 -9.44 1.82 -0.73
C ALA A 94 -9.59 1.94 0.79
N LEU A 95 -9.18 3.08 1.36
CA LEU A 95 -9.32 3.35 2.79
C LEU A 95 -10.79 3.43 3.23
N SER A 96 -11.69 4.03 2.44
CA SER A 96 -13.12 4.08 2.77
C SER A 96 -13.79 2.71 2.76
N ASP A 97 -13.35 1.82 1.88
CA ASP A 97 -13.87 0.45 1.76
C ASP A 97 -13.31 -0.51 2.83
N GLY A 98 -12.44 -0.04 3.72
CA GLY A 98 -11.68 -0.89 4.65
C GLY A 98 -10.69 -1.83 3.93
N LYS A 99 -10.42 -1.58 2.64
CA LYS A 99 -9.44 -2.33 1.86
C LYS A 99 -8.10 -1.66 2.05
N THR A 100 -7.20 -2.28 2.79
CA THR A 100 -5.82 -1.82 2.90
C THR A 100 -5.17 -1.85 1.50
N PRO A 101 -4.78 -0.71 0.89
CA PRO A 101 -3.98 -0.74 -0.33
C PRO A 101 -2.57 -1.18 0.06
N ARG A 102 -2.38 -2.50 0.21
CA ARG A 102 -1.09 -3.07 0.60
C ARG A 102 -0.06 -2.71 -0.45
N ALA A 103 0.93 -1.91 -0.06
CA ALA A 103 2.15 -1.76 -0.83
C ALA A 103 2.72 -3.15 -1.13
N HIS A 104 2.98 -3.46 -2.40
CA HIS A 104 3.51 -4.75 -2.81
C HIS A 104 4.95 -4.92 -2.27
N SER A 105 5.08 -5.48 -1.07
CA SER A 105 6.37 -5.76 -0.44
C SER A 105 7.07 -6.91 -1.18
N ARG A 106 8.36 -6.75 -1.50
CA ARG A 106 9.20 -7.81 -2.11
C ARG A 106 9.15 -9.14 -1.35
N THR A 107 8.82 -9.10 -0.06
CA THR A 107 8.64 -10.30 0.77
C THR A 107 7.44 -11.14 0.31
N ASP A 108 6.36 -10.52 -0.18
CA ASP A 108 5.18 -11.21 -0.71
C ASP A 108 5.55 -12.04 -1.95
N LEU A 109 6.43 -11.49 -2.79
CA LEU A 109 6.98 -12.18 -3.95
C LEU A 109 7.84 -13.38 -3.54
N VAL A 110 8.72 -13.20 -2.54
CA VAL A 110 9.58 -14.30 -2.03
C VAL A 110 8.74 -15.43 -1.43
N ILE A 111 7.68 -15.10 -0.68
CA ILE A 111 6.79 -16.10 -0.08
C ILE A 111 6.06 -16.91 -1.17
N ARG A 112 5.54 -16.24 -2.20
CA ARG A 112 4.81 -16.91 -3.29
C ARG A 112 5.73 -17.78 -4.16
N VAL A 113 6.93 -17.29 -4.45
CA VAL A 113 7.92 -18.03 -5.27
C VAL A 113 8.49 -19.22 -4.48
N SER A 114 8.84 -19.04 -3.21
CA SER A 114 9.37 -20.13 -2.38
C SER A 114 8.33 -21.22 -2.12
N ALA A 115 7.05 -20.87 -1.90
CA ALA A 115 5.97 -21.84 -1.80
C ALA A 115 5.79 -22.64 -3.11
N GLY A 116 5.82 -21.97 -4.27
CA GLY A 116 5.78 -22.63 -5.58
C GLY A 116 6.97 -23.57 -5.84
N ALA A 117 8.18 -23.16 -5.45
CA ALA A 117 9.38 -23.97 -5.57
C ALA A 117 9.36 -25.18 -4.64
N ALA A 118 8.89 -25.01 -3.40
CA ALA A 118 8.71 -26.10 -2.44
C ALA A 118 7.71 -27.16 -2.94
N LEU A 119 6.55 -26.74 -3.46
CA LEU A 119 5.56 -27.67 -4.02
C LEU A 119 6.10 -28.44 -5.24
N THR A 120 6.85 -27.77 -6.11
CA THR A 120 7.45 -28.39 -7.30
C THR A 120 8.55 -29.39 -6.92
N THR A 121 9.39 -29.05 -5.95
CA THR A 121 10.47 -29.94 -5.47
C THR A 121 9.93 -31.14 -4.71
N ILE A 122 8.93 -30.96 -3.84
CA ILE A 122 8.26 -32.06 -3.14
C ILE A 122 7.62 -33.01 -4.16
N GLY A 123 6.90 -32.49 -5.16
CA GLY A 123 6.29 -33.31 -6.21
C GLY A 123 7.30 -34.10 -7.07
N LEU A 124 8.53 -33.60 -7.22
CA LEU A 124 9.61 -34.31 -7.92
C LEU A 124 10.22 -35.44 -7.07
N VAL A 125 10.28 -35.27 -5.74
CA VAL A 125 10.97 -36.17 -4.81
C VAL A 125 10.07 -37.32 -4.33
N THR A 126 8.77 -37.08 -4.12
CA THR A 126 7.84 -38.12 -3.61
C THR A 126 7.21 -39.01 -4.70
N GLY A 127 7.64 -38.90 -5.96
CA GLY A 127 7.21 -39.72 -7.09
C GLY A 127 6.26 -38.98 -8.06
N PRO A 128 6.45 -39.12 -9.39
CA PRO A 128 5.86 -38.21 -10.37
C PRO A 128 4.39 -38.54 -10.63
N SER A 129 3.46 -37.91 -9.90
CA SER A 129 2.15 -37.60 -10.47
C SER A 129 2.34 -36.37 -11.37
N TRP A 130 2.37 -36.57 -12.70
CA TRP A 130 2.58 -35.50 -13.70
C TRP A 130 1.64 -34.29 -13.49
N THR A 131 0.47 -34.52 -12.90
CA THR A 131 -0.47 -33.49 -12.46
C THR A 131 0.13 -32.49 -11.47
N MET A 132 0.91 -32.92 -10.47
CA MET A 132 1.58 -32.01 -9.52
C MET A 132 2.69 -31.17 -10.16
N VAL A 133 3.43 -31.74 -11.11
CA VAL A 133 4.50 -31.02 -11.82
C VAL A 133 3.92 -29.91 -12.70
N ILE A 134 2.81 -30.18 -13.40
CA ILE A 134 2.12 -29.19 -14.23
C ILE A 134 1.52 -28.07 -13.36
N ILE A 135 0.89 -28.43 -12.23
CA ILE A 135 0.32 -27.44 -11.30
C ILE A 135 1.43 -26.58 -10.66
N GLY A 136 2.53 -27.18 -10.20
CA GLY A 136 3.68 -26.47 -9.64
C GLY A 136 4.35 -25.53 -10.64
N GLY A 137 4.55 -26.00 -11.88
CA GLY A 137 5.07 -25.18 -12.99
C GLY A 137 4.15 -24.00 -13.33
N ALA A 138 2.83 -24.20 -13.34
CA ALA A 138 1.85 -23.13 -13.59
C ALA A 138 1.85 -22.08 -12.47
N VAL A 139 1.95 -22.50 -11.20
CA VAL A 139 2.04 -21.58 -10.05
C VAL A 139 3.33 -20.75 -10.08
N LEU A 140 4.47 -21.37 -10.41
CA LEU A 140 5.74 -20.67 -10.60
C LEU A 140 5.69 -19.66 -11.75
N ALA A 141 5.13 -20.04 -12.89
CA ALA A 141 4.97 -19.15 -14.04
C ALA A 141 4.04 -17.97 -13.73
N PHE A 142 2.92 -18.19 -13.03
CA PHE A 142 2.01 -17.12 -12.63
C PHE A 142 2.62 -16.18 -11.57
N GLY A 143 3.46 -16.71 -10.68
CA GLY A 143 4.23 -15.90 -9.71
C GLY A 143 5.32 -15.04 -10.35
N LEU A 144 5.94 -15.51 -11.44
CA LEU A 144 6.97 -14.78 -12.19
C LEU A 144 6.41 -13.89 -13.31
N ALA A 145 5.14 -14.07 -13.70
CA ALA A 145 4.47 -13.28 -14.72
C ALA A 145 4.55 -11.75 -14.55
N PRO A 146 4.54 -11.19 -13.32
CA PRO A 146 4.71 -9.74 -13.12
C PRO A 146 6.10 -9.22 -13.50
N LEU A 147 7.14 -10.07 -13.45
CA LEU A 147 8.52 -9.69 -13.77
C LEU A 147 8.80 -9.66 -15.28
N LEU A 148 8.03 -10.39 -16.08
CA LEU A 148 8.18 -10.44 -17.55
C LEU A 148 7.45 -9.30 -18.29
N LYS A 149 6.58 -8.53 -17.62
CA LYS A 149 5.76 -7.48 -18.25
C LYS A 149 6.38 -6.07 -18.24
N TRP A 150 7.63 -5.95 -17.81
CA TRP A 150 8.39 -4.70 -17.84
C TRP A 150 9.74 -4.96 -18.51
N GLY A 151 9.72 -4.99 -19.85
CA GLY A 151 10.88 -5.03 -20.74
C GLY A 151 10.59 -4.19 -21.97
#